data_AF-A0A1G1PHI2-F1
#
_entry.id   AF-A0A1G1PHI2-F1
#
_cell.length_a   1.000
_cell.length_b   1.000
_cell.length_c   1.000
_cell.angle_alpha   90.00
_cell.angle_beta   90.00
_cell.angle_gamma   90.00
#
_symmetry.space_group_name_H-M   'P 1'
#
loop_
_entity.id
_entity.type
_entity.pdbx_description
1 polymer ?
#
loop_
_entity_poly.entity_id
_entity_poly.type
_entity_poly.pdbx_seq_one_letter_code
_entity_poly.pdbx_strand_id
1 'polypeptide(L)'
;MLEVNMGFPKCIEISLANDQGIPILFANVFFGAKIFASSRNDYYTGPYWTNNNGIFRIIREEVEEDMQADRELFLMDYQSTLDQCKPLVEVRVLDENEIRGICEGTAQWGLMGPDRKKWKTAEEKIAFIRQNNNHLVHPGKMHIDLSGVSPTDVIQRTFVTELLNNPSLPKAPSA
;
A
#
# COMPACT_ATOMS: atom_id res chain seq x y z
N MET A 1 15.64 1.50 29.82
CA MET A 1 16.05 1.81 28.44
C MET A 1 15.29 0.85 27.55
N LEU A 2 14.26 1.33 26.85
CA LEU A 2 13.60 0.55 25.81
C LEU A 2 14.20 1.03 24.49
N GLU A 3 14.91 0.13 23.83
CA GLU A 3 15.54 0.35 22.53
C GLU A 3 14.47 0.81 21.55
N VAL A 4 14.60 2.05 21.10
CA VAL A 4 13.78 2.61 20.03
C VAL A 4 14.15 1.83 18.77
N ASN A 5 13.32 0.89 18.32
CA ASN A 5 13.51 0.34 16.98
C ASN A 5 12.82 1.30 16.00
N MET A 6 13.46 2.45 15.78
CA MET A 6 13.10 3.37 14.71
C MET A 6 13.14 2.60 13.39
N GLY A 7 11.98 2.43 12.77
CA GLY A 7 11.86 1.74 11.51
C GLY A 7 10.87 2.45 10.59
N PHE A 8 9.64 2.68 11.03
CA PHE A 8 8.64 3.20 10.10
C PHE A 8 8.78 4.72 9.84
N PRO A 9 9.13 5.16 8.60
CA PRO A 9 9.30 6.58 8.26
C PRO A 9 7.98 7.32 8.25
N LYS A 10 8.01 8.65 8.20
CA LYS A 10 6.82 9.48 7.99
C LYS A 10 6.07 9.08 6.72
N CYS A 11 6.81 8.76 5.67
CA CYS A 11 6.27 8.38 4.36
C CYS A 11 7.24 7.47 3.61
N ILE A 12 6.68 6.43 2.99
CA ILE A 12 7.35 5.65 1.94
C ILE A 12 6.69 6.04 0.61
N GLU A 13 7.42 6.75 -0.24
CA GLU A 13 6.99 7.07 -1.61
C GLU A 13 7.51 6.00 -2.57
N ILE A 14 6.60 5.43 -3.37
CA ILE A 14 6.92 4.31 -4.25
C ILE A 14 6.51 4.66 -5.68
N SER A 15 7.48 4.66 -6.59
CA SER A 15 7.27 4.78 -8.03
C SER A 15 7.24 3.42 -8.72
N LEU A 16 6.50 3.31 -9.82
CA LEU A 16 6.50 2.10 -10.66
C LEU A 16 7.51 2.21 -11.80
N ALA A 17 8.23 1.12 -12.06
CA ALA A 17 9.07 0.97 -13.24
C ALA A 17 8.97 -0.44 -13.80
N ASN A 18 9.24 -0.60 -15.11
CA ASN A 18 9.42 -1.92 -15.70
C ASN A 18 10.80 -2.51 -15.37
N ASP A 19 11.03 -3.74 -15.82
CA ASP A 19 12.29 -4.48 -15.70
C ASP A 19 13.50 -3.76 -16.32
N GLN A 20 13.26 -2.86 -17.28
CA GLN A 20 14.26 -2.00 -17.91
C GLN A 20 14.51 -0.68 -17.14
N GLY A 21 13.81 -0.46 -16.03
CA GLY A 21 13.88 0.79 -15.26
C GLY A 21 13.12 1.95 -15.86
N ILE A 22 12.31 1.72 -16.90
CA ILE A 22 11.45 2.74 -17.52
C ILE A 22 10.24 2.99 -16.61
N PRO A 23 9.95 4.26 -16.25
CA PRO A 23 8.79 4.58 -15.42
C PRO A 23 7.47 4.14 -16.06
N ILE A 24 6.60 3.55 -15.24
CA ILE A 24 5.22 3.19 -15.62
C ILE A 24 4.30 4.29 -15.11
N LEU A 25 3.66 5.05 -16.01
CA LEU A 25 2.93 6.27 -15.68
C LEU A 25 1.41 6.11 -15.85
N PHE A 26 0.75 5.45 -14.91
CA PHE A 26 -0.71 5.48 -14.85
C PHE A 26 -1.24 5.28 -13.42
N ALA A 27 -2.41 5.87 -13.19
CA ALA A 27 -3.10 5.83 -11.91
C ALA A 27 -3.81 4.49 -11.66
N ASN A 28 -4.30 4.34 -10.44
CA ASN A 28 -5.23 3.30 -10.02
C ASN A 28 -4.66 1.87 -10.12
N VAL A 29 -3.35 1.70 -9.97
CA VAL A 29 -2.78 0.40 -9.61
C VAL A 29 -2.79 0.30 -8.09
N PHE A 30 -3.46 -0.70 -7.55
CA PHE A 30 -3.70 -0.85 -6.12
C PHE A 30 -2.71 -1.82 -5.47
N PHE A 31 -2.20 -1.42 -4.31
CA PHE A 31 -1.22 -2.13 -3.51
C PHE A 31 -1.72 -2.35 -2.09
N GLY A 32 -1.35 -3.49 -1.51
CA GLY A 32 -1.45 -3.73 -0.08
C GLY A 32 -0.07 -3.62 0.55
N ALA A 33 -0.02 -3.24 1.83
CA ALA A 33 1.19 -3.36 2.62
C ALA A 33 0.97 -4.34 3.79
N LYS A 34 1.98 -5.14 4.06
CA LYS A 34 2.05 -6.01 5.23
C LYS A 34 3.13 -5.48 6.17
N ILE A 35 2.73 -5.16 7.39
CA ILE A 35 3.59 -4.72 8.47
C ILE A 35 3.86 -5.91 9.38
N PHE A 36 5.13 -6.30 9.51
CA PHE A 36 5.49 -7.48 10.27
C PHE A 36 5.54 -7.19 11.76
N ALA A 37 4.66 -7.81 12.53
CA ALA A 37 4.66 -7.63 13.97
C ALA A 37 5.88 -8.35 14.60
N SER A 38 6.40 -7.81 15.70
CA SER A 38 7.46 -8.50 16.47
C SER A 38 6.93 -9.74 17.18
N SER A 39 5.62 -9.78 17.43
CA SER A 39 4.90 -10.89 18.04
C SER A 39 3.47 -10.95 17.51
N ARG A 40 2.88 -12.16 17.45
CA ARG A 40 1.48 -12.40 17.06
C ARG A 40 1.22 -12.13 15.58
N ASN A 41 0.09 -11.49 15.25
CA ASN A 41 -0.39 -11.32 13.88
C ASN A 41 0.24 -10.10 13.23
N ASP A 42 0.61 -10.25 11.96
CA ASP A 42 1.02 -9.15 11.11
C ASP A 42 -0.19 -8.27 10.75
N TYR A 43 0.06 -7.00 10.44
CA TYR A 43 -0.98 -6.05 10.04
C TYR A 43 -1.01 -5.90 8.52
N TYR A 44 -2.21 -5.75 7.97
CA TYR A 44 -2.44 -5.55 6.55
C TYR A 44 -3.12 -4.21 6.34
N THR A 45 -2.45 -3.28 5.66
CA THR A 45 -2.90 -1.89 5.52
C THR A 45 -3.13 -1.52 4.06
N GLY A 46 -3.94 -0.48 3.86
CA GLY A 46 -4.36 0.01 2.55
C GLY A 46 -5.84 -0.27 2.21
N PRO A 47 -6.22 -0.25 0.93
CA PRO A 47 -5.32 -0.27 -0.22
C PRO A 47 -4.68 1.10 -0.52
N TYR A 48 -3.44 1.09 -1.00
CA TYR A 48 -2.75 2.25 -1.57
C TYR A 48 -2.89 2.22 -3.09
N TRP A 49 -2.83 3.36 -3.77
CA TRP A 49 -2.97 3.40 -5.23
C TRP A 49 -2.08 4.44 -5.89
N THR A 50 -1.65 4.15 -7.12
CA THR A 50 -0.85 5.09 -7.92
C THR A 50 -1.67 6.28 -8.40
N ASN A 51 -1.01 7.43 -8.48
CA ASN A 51 -1.48 8.60 -9.23
C ASN A 51 -1.06 8.50 -10.71
N ASN A 52 -1.37 9.54 -11.51
CA ASN A 52 -1.04 9.59 -12.94
C ASN A 52 0.47 9.53 -13.25
N ASN A 53 1.33 9.78 -12.27
CA ASN A 53 2.78 9.66 -12.41
C ASN A 53 3.29 8.27 -12.03
N GLY A 54 2.41 7.30 -11.76
CA GLY A 54 2.79 5.96 -11.30
C GLY A 54 3.36 5.95 -9.89
N ILE A 55 3.00 6.94 -9.06
CA ILE A 55 3.52 7.09 -7.69
C ILE A 55 2.39 6.87 -6.69
N PHE A 56 2.65 6.08 -5.65
CA PHE A 56 1.80 6.00 -4.47
C PHE A 56 2.61 6.23 -3.20
N ARG A 57 1.92 6.44 -2.09
CA ARG A 57 2.54 6.72 -0.79
C ARG A 57 1.92 5.86 0.28
N ILE A 58 2.77 5.34 1.16
CA ILE A 58 2.39 4.71 2.41
C ILE A 58 2.73 5.70 3.52
N ILE A 59 1.69 6.33 4.09
CA ILE A 59 1.84 7.39 5.09
C ILE A 59 1.72 6.77 6.47
N ARG A 60 2.66 7.10 7.37
CA ARG A 60 2.71 6.55 8.73
C ARG A 60 1.40 6.68 9.51
N GLU A 61 0.83 7.87 9.50
CA GLU A 61 -0.42 8.16 10.21
C GLU A 61 -1.56 7.26 9.71
N GLU A 62 -1.65 7.03 8.40
CA GLU A 62 -2.69 6.16 7.83
C GLU A 62 -2.48 4.69 8.23
N VAL A 63 -1.23 4.23 8.31
CA VAL A 63 -0.89 2.88 8.81
C VAL A 63 -1.26 2.74 10.28
N GLU A 64 -0.96 3.73 11.11
CA GLU A 64 -1.31 3.72 12.54
C GLU A 64 -2.83 3.70 12.74
N GLU A 65 -3.59 4.40 11.89
CA GLU A 65 -5.05 4.40 11.88
C GLU A 65 -5.65 3.07 11.44
N ASP A 66 -5.11 2.44 10.39
CA ASP A 66 -5.48 1.08 9.98
C ASP A 66 -5.25 0.09 11.13
N MET A 67 -4.05 0.12 11.74
CA MET A 67 -3.71 -0.74 12.88
C MET A 67 -4.59 -0.48 14.11
N GLN A 68 -5.05 0.75 14.31
CA GLN A 68 -5.98 1.09 15.39
C GLN A 68 -7.39 0.57 15.09
N ALA A 69 -7.89 0.72 13.86
CA ALA A 69 -9.18 0.19 13.46
C ALA A 69 -9.23 -1.34 13.62
N ASP A 70 -8.17 -2.05 13.25
CA ASP A 70 -8.05 -3.50 13.43
C ASP A 70 -8.13 -3.92 14.91
N ARG A 71 -7.53 -3.15 15.82
CA ARG A 71 -7.59 -3.39 17.27
C ARG A 71 -8.98 -3.17 17.84
N GLU A 72 -9.67 -2.14 17.36
CA GLU A 72 -11.03 -1.77 17.80
C GLU A 72 -12.10 -2.77 17.37
N LEU A 73 -11.86 -3.54 16.30
CA LEU A 73 -12.77 -4.59 15.87
C LEU A 73 -12.75 -5.82 16.78
N PHE A 74 -11.79 -5.92 17.72
CA PHE A 74 -11.59 -7.07 18.63
C PHE A 74 -11.56 -8.44 17.93
N LEU A 75 -11.33 -8.47 16.61
CA LEU A 75 -11.40 -9.69 15.81
C LEU A 75 -10.17 -10.58 16.01
N MET A 76 -9.02 -9.99 16.39
CA MET A 76 -7.75 -10.69 16.57
C MET A 76 -6.90 -10.12 17.70
N ASP A 77 -5.87 -10.89 18.07
CA ASP A 77 -4.89 -10.63 19.12
C ASP A 77 -3.86 -9.53 18.77
N TYR A 78 -4.30 -8.43 18.16
CA TYR A 78 -3.44 -7.31 17.79
C TYR A 78 -2.98 -6.51 19.03
N GLN A 79 -1.68 -6.50 19.30
CA GLN A 79 -1.12 -5.82 20.48
C GLN A 79 0.01 -4.85 20.17
N SER A 80 0.69 -4.99 19.02
CA SER A 80 1.83 -4.16 18.68
C SER A 80 1.38 -2.78 18.20
N THR A 81 2.09 -1.74 18.65
CA THR A 81 2.10 -0.45 17.96
C THR A 81 3.04 -0.52 16.76
N LEU A 82 2.94 0.45 15.84
CA LEU A 82 3.81 0.49 14.66
C LEU A 82 5.30 0.52 15.03
N ASP A 83 5.67 1.23 16.09
CA ASP A 83 7.05 1.29 16.60
C ASP A 83 7.54 0.01 17.27
N GLN A 84 6.64 -0.92 17.57
CA GLN A 84 6.97 -2.24 18.13
C GLN A 84 7.07 -3.31 17.04
N CYS A 85 6.73 -2.98 15.79
CA CYS A 85 6.85 -3.88 14.66
C CYS A 85 8.31 -4.04 14.21
N LYS A 86 8.57 -5.09 13.44
CA LYS A 86 9.87 -5.28 12.79
C LYS A 86 10.11 -4.13 11.78
N PRO A 87 11.35 -3.70 11.55
CA PRO A 87 11.69 -2.68 10.56
C PRO A 87 11.65 -3.26 9.14
N LEU A 88 10.55 -3.92 8.78
CA LEU A 88 10.35 -4.59 7.50
C LEU A 88 8.91 -4.37 7.04
N VAL A 89 8.75 -3.99 5.78
CA VAL A 89 7.44 -3.87 5.13
C VAL A 89 7.45 -4.68 3.86
N GLU A 90 6.43 -5.51 3.64
CA GLU A 90 6.17 -6.09 2.34
C GLU A 90 5.10 -5.25 1.64
N VAL A 91 5.40 -4.78 0.44
CA VAL A 91 4.46 -4.07 -0.43
C VAL A 91 4.16 -4.97 -1.60
N ARG A 92 2.89 -5.12 -1.96
CA ARG A 92 2.47 -6.07 -3.00
C ARG A 92 1.32 -5.53 -3.83
N VAL A 93 1.31 -5.90 -5.11
CA VAL A 93 0.17 -5.66 -6.00
C VAL A 93 -1.00 -6.46 -5.46
N LEU A 94 -2.18 -5.84 -5.36
CA LEU A 94 -3.41 -6.55 -4.98
C LEU A 94 -3.93 -7.36 -6.16
N ASP A 95 -4.30 -8.61 -5.92
CA ASP A 95 -4.95 -9.44 -6.93
C ASP A 95 -6.46 -9.14 -7.04
N GLU A 96 -7.11 -9.71 -8.05
CA GLU A 96 -8.54 -9.49 -8.30
C GLU A 96 -9.43 -9.97 -7.16
N ASN A 97 -9.06 -11.05 -6.47
CA ASN A 97 -9.84 -11.57 -5.35
C ASN A 97 -9.72 -10.65 -4.14
N GLU A 98 -8.54 -10.09 -3.89
CA GLU A 98 -8.30 -9.12 -2.83
C GLU A 98 -9.03 -7.80 -3.10
N ILE A 99 -8.99 -7.29 -4.34
CA ILE A 99 -9.75 -6.12 -4.76
C ILE A 99 -11.25 -6.35 -4.59
N ARG A 100 -11.75 -7.53 -4.98
CA ARG A 100 -13.14 -7.92 -4.77
C ARG A 100 -13.48 -7.96 -3.28
N GLY A 101 -12.63 -8.58 -2.46
CA GLY A 101 -12.81 -8.65 -1.02
C GLY A 101 -12.85 -7.28 -0.34
N ILE A 102 -12.03 -6.31 -0.79
CA ILE A 102 -12.08 -4.93 -0.28
C ILE A 102 -13.42 -4.27 -0.65
N CYS A 103 -13.92 -4.46 -1.87
CA CYS A 103 -15.22 -3.94 -2.29
C CYS A 103 -16.36 -4.54 -1.46
N GLU A 104 -16.36 -5.86 -1.27
CA GLU A 104 -17.37 -6.59 -0.49
C GLU A 104 -17.33 -6.17 0.99
N GLY A 105 -16.14 -6.11 1.59
CA GLY A 105 -15.96 -5.64 2.96
C GLY A 105 -16.43 -4.19 3.15
N THR A 106 -16.11 -3.30 2.20
CA THR A 106 -16.59 -1.91 2.22
C THR A 106 -18.12 -1.84 2.10
N ALA A 107 -18.74 -2.70 1.29
CA ALA A 107 -20.19 -2.75 1.15
C ALA A 107 -20.89 -3.27 2.41
N GLN A 108 -20.26 -4.22 3.11
CA GLN A 108 -20.81 -4.83 4.32
C GLN A 108 -20.62 -3.96 5.57
N TRP A 109 -19.44 -3.37 5.72
CA TRP A 109 -19.02 -2.69 6.96
C TRP A 109 -18.93 -1.17 6.84
N GLY A 110 -19.07 -0.62 5.64
CA GLY A 110 -18.96 0.81 5.37
C GLY A 110 -17.51 1.31 5.34
N LEU A 111 -17.32 2.62 5.57
CA LEU A 111 -16.00 3.25 5.62
C LEU A 111 -15.36 3.06 7.01
N MET A 112 -14.10 2.63 7.03
CA MET A 112 -13.35 2.29 8.25
C MET A 112 -11.99 2.99 8.28
N GLY A 113 -11.47 3.24 9.48
CA GLY A 113 -10.14 3.85 9.67
C GLY A 113 -9.90 5.09 8.78
N PRO A 114 -8.79 5.14 8.03
CA PRO A 114 -8.43 6.29 7.19
C PRO A 114 -9.40 6.51 6.02
N ASP A 115 -10.22 5.53 5.62
CA ASP A 115 -11.20 5.71 4.55
C ASP A 115 -12.22 6.81 4.87
N ARG A 116 -12.55 6.99 6.16
CA ARG A 116 -13.51 8.03 6.60
C ARG A 116 -13.01 9.45 6.33
N LYS A 117 -11.70 9.63 6.15
CA LYS A 117 -11.09 10.91 5.75
C LYS A 117 -11.06 11.08 4.23
N LYS A 118 -10.97 9.98 3.48
CA LYS A 118 -10.74 9.96 2.03
C LYS A 118 -12.04 9.95 1.22
N TRP A 119 -13.10 9.34 1.76
CA TRP A 119 -14.34 9.08 1.03
C TRP A 119 -15.55 9.61 1.79
N LYS A 120 -16.56 10.09 1.05
CA LYS A 120 -17.82 10.50 1.67
C LYS A 120 -18.76 9.33 1.88
N THR A 121 -18.77 8.37 0.97
CA THR A 121 -19.62 7.16 1.06
C THR A 121 -18.89 5.89 0.66
N ALA A 122 -19.41 4.75 1.10
CA ALA A 122 -18.91 3.42 0.73
C ALA A 122 -19.00 3.18 -0.78
N GLU A 123 -20.08 3.65 -1.42
CA GLU A 123 -20.32 3.52 -2.85
C GLU A 123 -19.29 4.29 -3.68
N GLU A 124 -18.89 5.49 -3.21
CA GLU A 124 -17.83 6.29 -3.85
C GLU A 124 -16.50 5.54 -3.86
N LYS A 125 -16.10 4.98 -2.70
CA LYS A 125 -14.88 4.17 -2.58
C LYS A 125 -14.94 2.93 -3.49
N ILE A 126 -16.05 2.20 -3.49
CA ILE A 126 -16.21 0.99 -4.32
C ILE A 126 -16.16 1.35 -5.81
N ALA A 127 -16.83 2.42 -6.23
CA ALA A 127 -16.82 2.90 -7.61
C ALA A 127 -15.40 3.28 -8.06
N PHE A 128 -14.61 3.89 -7.17
CA PHE A 128 -13.21 4.20 -7.42
C PHE A 128 -12.34 2.95 -7.56
N ILE A 129 -12.42 2.01 -6.62
CA ILE A 129 -11.62 0.76 -6.63
C ILE A 129 -11.92 -0.09 -7.87
N ARG A 130 -13.15 -0.07 -8.37
CA ARG A 130 -13.53 -0.76 -9.62
C ARG A 130 -12.87 -0.21 -10.89
N GLN A 131 -12.29 1.00 -10.83
CA GLN A 131 -11.51 1.59 -11.92
C GLN A 131 -10.03 1.16 -11.89
N ASN A 132 -9.71 0.09 -11.16
CA ASN A 132 -8.33 -0.36 -11.02
C ASN A 132 -7.71 -0.83 -12.35
N ASN A 133 -6.40 -0.66 -12.42
CA ASN A 133 -5.54 -1.08 -13.52
C ASN A 133 -4.65 -2.28 -13.12
N ASN A 134 -5.01 -3.02 -12.06
CA ASN A 134 -4.19 -4.14 -11.57
C ASN A 134 -4.01 -5.24 -12.61
N HIS A 135 -4.98 -5.44 -13.50
CA HIS A 135 -4.91 -6.36 -14.64
C HIS A 135 -3.83 -5.98 -15.69
N LEU A 136 -3.29 -4.76 -15.64
CA LEU A 136 -2.22 -4.30 -16.55
C LEU A 136 -0.81 -4.61 -16.03
N VAL A 137 -0.65 -4.97 -14.75
CA VAL A 137 0.65 -5.19 -14.12
C VAL A 137 0.78 -6.62 -13.61
N HIS A 138 1.99 -7.17 -13.68
CA HIS A 138 2.25 -8.50 -13.16
C HIS A 138 2.09 -8.51 -11.62
N PRO A 139 1.41 -9.52 -11.04
CA PRO A 139 1.38 -9.68 -9.59
C PRO A 139 2.80 -9.77 -9.03
N GLY A 140 3.10 -9.02 -7.97
CA GLY A 140 4.44 -8.97 -7.44
C GLY A 140 4.48 -8.44 -6.02
N LYS A 141 5.65 -8.56 -5.40
CA LYS A 141 5.91 -8.01 -4.07
C LYS A 141 7.35 -7.54 -3.92
N MET A 142 7.53 -6.54 -3.09
CA MET A 142 8.81 -5.94 -2.72
C MET A 142 8.91 -5.90 -1.20
N HIS A 143 10.07 -6.25 -0.66
CA HIS A 143 10.39 -6.04 0.75
C HIS A 143 11.21 -4.77 0.91
N ILE A 144 10.84 -3.94 1.87
CA ILE A 144 11.52 -2.71 2.22
C ILE A 144 12.08 -2.88 3.62
N ASP A 145 13.41 -2.98 3.71
CA ASP A 145 14.12 -2.89 4.99
C ASP A 145 14.15 -1.42 5.42
N LEU A 146 13.74 -1.20 6.66
CA LEU A 146 13.62 0.09 7.31
C LEU A 146 14.59 0.26 8.47
N SER A 147 15.55 -0.65 8.63
CA SER A 147 16.55 -0.58 9.69
C SER A 147 17.32 0.75 9.61
N GLY A 148 17.30 1.53 10.70
CA GLY A 148 17.97 2.82 10.78
C GLY A 148 17.23 4.01 10.15
N VAL A 149 15.98 3.82 9.72
CA VAL A 149 15.13 4.90 9.20
C VAL A 149 14.42 5.62 10.36
N SER A 150 14.41 6.95 10.34
CA SER A 150 13.75 7.78 11.36
C SER A 150 12.26 7.98 11.06
N PRO A 151 11.38 8.07 12.09
CA PRO A 151 9.96 8.42 11.92
C PRO A 151 9.70 9.78 11.24
N THR A 152 10.70 10.65 11.14
CA THR A 152 10.59 11.92 10.42
C THR A 152 10.93 11.82 8.94
N ASP A 153 11.50 10.70 8.50
CA ASP A 153 12.05 10.56 7.15
C ASP A 153 10.96 10.39 6.10
N VAL A 154 11.28 10.80 4.89
CA VAL A 154 10.55 10.43 3.67
C VAL A 154 11.51 9.61 2.83
N ILE A 155 11.20 8.33 2.64
CA ILE A 155 12.04 7.43 1.84
C ILE A 155 11.40 7.18 0.48
N GLN A 156 12.22 7.07 -0.55
CA GLN A 156 11.80 6.75 -1.91
C GLN A 156 12.23 5.34 -2.28
N ARG A 157 11.34 4.60 -2.95
CA ARG A 157 11.60 3.26 -3.49
C ARG A 157 10.98 3.13 -4.87
N THR A 158 11.46 2.15 -5.63
CA THR A 158 10.91 1.80 -6.94
C THR A 158 10.40 0.37 -6.89
N PHE A 159 9.13 0.17 -7.23
CA PHE A 159 8.54 -1.15 -7.40
C PHE A 159 8.67 -1.56 -8.87
N VAL A 160 9.48 -2.59 -9.12
CA VAL A 160 9.70 -3.13 -10.46
C VAL A 160 8.61 -4.15 -10.78
N THR A 161 7.90 -3.95 -11.88
CA THR A 161 6.84 -4.86 -12.35
C THR A 161 6.77 -4.91 -13.87
N GLU A 162 6.33 -6.04 -14.42
CA GLU A 162 6.07 -6.18 -15.85
C GLU A 162 4.66 -5.70 -16.20
N LEU A 163 4.47 -5.22 -17.43
CA LEU A 163 3.14 -4.91 -17.99
C LEU A 163 2.59 -6.14 -18.71
N LEU A 164 1.45 -6.65 -18.25
CA LEU A 164 0.85 -7.89 -18.77
C LEU A 164 0.14 -7.71 -20.10
N ASN A 165 -0.35 -6.51 -20.38
CA ASN A 165 -1.01 -6.16 -21.62
C ASN A 165 -0.41 -4.86 -22.10
N ASN A 166 0.30 -4.86 -23.24
CA ASN A 166 1.04 -3.71 -23.77
C ASN A 166 0.07 -2.53 -24.04
N PRO A 167 -0.14 -1.59 -23.11
CA PRO A 167 -1.10 -0.52 -23.30
C PRO A 167 -0.28 0.63 -23.87
N SER A 168 0.27 0.46 -25.07
CA SER A 168 1.04 1.46 -25.80
C SER A 168 1.96 2.29 -24.90
N LEU A 169 3.10 1.72 -24.50
CA LEU A 169 4.23 2.51 -24.00
C LEU A 169 4.40 3.74 -24.91
N PRO A 170 4.55 4.96 -24.37
CA PRO A 170 4.84 6.12 -25.21
C PRO A 170 6.07 5.77 -26.05
N LYS A 171 5.88 5.71 -27.38
CA LYS A 171 6.98 5.43 -28.29
C LYS A 171 8.09 6.42 -27.97
N ALA A 172 9.27 5.91 -27.66
CA ALA A 172 10.46 6.74 -27.54
C ALA A 172 10.52 7.66 -28.78
N PRO A 173 10.81 8.96 -28.61
CA PRO A 173 10.95 9.85 -29.75
C PRO A 173 12.00 9.25 -30.68
N SER A 174 11.57 8.89 -31.89
CA SER A 174 12.47 8.42 -32.94
C SER A 174 13.49 9.53 -33.22
N ALA A 175 14.76 9.21 -32.98
CA ALA A 175 15.90 10.03 -33.34
C ALA A 175 16.04 10.19 -34.87
#